data_AF-J0D8M5-F1
#
_entry.id   AF-J0D8M5-F1
#
_cell.length_a   1.000
_cell.length_b   1.000
_cell.length_c   1.000
_cell.angle_alpha   90.00
_cell.angle_beta   90.00
_cell.angle_gamma   90.00
#
_symmetry.space_group_name_H-M   'P 1'
#
loop_
_entity.id
_entity.type
_entity.pdbx_description
1 polymer ?
#
loop_
_entity_poly.entity_id
_entity_poly.type
_entity_poly.pdbx_seq_one_letter_code
_entity_poly.pdbx_strand_id
1 'polypeptide(L)'
;MTKAGRNHLAYFERRTPYVVGDLPRINVSLMHRRVYVKAWVQHAIRTVQCVHEVINRLQLMQAIYEGIGGLMLHELGAREMPARKKRIMWGKINRWFADYIVFFESATSLCYGACEVCVHGT
;
A
#
# COMPACT_ATOMS: atom_id res chain seq x y z
N MET A 1 -18.96 7.22 5.68
CA MET A 1 -18.03 7.03 4.52
C MET A 1 -18.77 7.29 3.21
N THR A 2 -18.34 8.27 2.41
CA THR A 2 -18.99 8.65 1.15
C THR A 2 -18.90 7.54 0.10
N LYS A 3 -19.92 7.43 -0.76
CA LYS A 3 -20.04 6.41 -1.84
C LYS A 3 -18.80 6.35 -2.75
N ALA A 4 -18.12 7.48 -2.98
CA ALA A 4 -16.92 7.57 -3.80
C ALA A 4 -15.70 6.81 -3.21
N GLY A 5 -15.49 6.84 -1.89
CA GLY A 5 -14.36 6.15 -1.26
C GLY A 5 -14.43 4.62 -1.36
N ARG A 6 -15.63 4.05 -1.50
CA ARG A 6 -15.86 2.60 -1.65
C ARG A 6 -15.50 2.08 -3.06
N ASN A 7 -15.68 2.90 -4.10
CA ASN A 7 -15.41 2.48 -5.47
C ASN A 7 -13.91 2.37 -5.78
N HIS A 8 -13.07 3.18 -5.13
CA HIS A 8 -11.61 3.14 -5.35
C HIS A 8 -10.96 1.91 -4.72
N LEU A 9 -11.44 1.45 -3.55
CA LEU A 9 -10.95 0.24 -2.88
C LEU A 9 -11.28 -1.03 -3.68
N ALA A 10 -12.52 -1.14 -4.19
CA ALA A 10 -12.94 -2.27 -5.01
C ALA A 10 -12.24 -2.33 -6.37
N TYR A 11 -11.95 -1.15 -6.96
CA TYR A 11 -11.14 -1.06 -8.18
C TYR A 11 -9.71 -1.56 -7.96
N PHE A 12 -9.15 -1.24 -6.79
CA PHE A 12 -7.81 -1.64 -6.39
C PHE A 12 -7.70 -3.16 -6.15
N GLU A 13 -8.63 -3.72 -5.38
CA GLU A 13 -8.66 -5.17 -5.09
C GLU A 13 -8.79 -6.03 -6.35
N ARG A 14 -9.46 -5.54 -7.41
CA ARG A 14 -9.57 -6.24 -8.70
C ARG A 14 -8.30 -6.22 -9.55
N ARG A 15 -7.38 -5.29 -9.31
CA ARG A 15 -6.19 -5.09 -10.16
C ARG A 15 -4.88 -5.48 -9.46
N THR A 16 -4.93 -5.87 -8.19
CA THR A 16 -3.73 -6.32 -7.47
C THR A 16 -3.45 -7.79 -7.83
N PRO A 17 -2.24 -8.12 -8.33
CA PRO A 17 -1.88 -9.48 -8.74
C PRO A 17 -1.80 -10.44 -7.55
N TYR A 18 -2.09 -11.72 -7.81
CA TYR A 18 -2.15 -12.82 -6.83
C TYR A 18 -0.84 -13.04 -6.06
N VAL A 19 0.30 -12.59 -6.60
CA VAL A 19 1.62 -12.61 -5.93
C VAL A 19 1.61 -11.84 -4.59
N VAL A 20 0.73 -10.85 -4.47
CA VAL A 20 0.48 -10.09 -3.24
C VAL A 20 -0.47 -10.82 -2.27
N GLY A 21 -1.18 -11.85 -2.74
CA GLY A 21 -2.39 -12.41 -2.13
C GLY A 21 -2.25 -12.92 -0.70
N ASP A 22 -1.07 -13.41 -0.31
CA ASP A 22 -0.85 -13.91 1.07
C ASP A 22 -0.49 -12.80 2.06
N LEU A 23 -0.29 -11.56 1.59
CA LEU A 23 -0.07 -10.43 2.49
C LEU A 23 -1.39 -9.95 3.10
N PRO A 24 -1.40 -9.55 4.39
CA PRO A 24 -2.61 -9.07 5.03
C PRO A 24 -3.12 -7.78 4.37
N ARG A 25 -4.44 -7.58 4.36
CA ARG A 25 -5.02 -6.33 3.85
C ARG A 25 -4.53 -5.13 4.65
N ILE A 26 -4.24 -4.03 3.96
CA ILE A 26 -3.83 -2.77 4.59
C ILE A 26 -5.07 -1.98 4.98
N ASN A 27 -5.24 -1.73 6.28
CA ASN A 27 -6.23 -0.77 6.78
C ASN A 27 -5.69 0.66 6.64
N VAL A 28 -6.18 1.34 5.60
CA VAL A 28 -5.86 2.73 5.26
C VAL A 28 -6.05 3.69 6.45
N SER A 29 -7.06 3.49 7.29
CA SER A 29 -7.29 4.39 8.44
C SER A 29 -6.25 4.25 9.55
N LEU A 30 -5.47 3.17 9.55
CA LEU A 30 -4.50 2.84 10.60
C LEU A 30 -3.05 2.90 10.12
N MET A 31 -2.79 3.04 8.82
CA MET A 31 -1.45 2.97 8.22
C MET A 31 -0.45 3.98 8.80
N HIS A 32 -0.93 5.11 9.34
CA HIS A 32 -0.10 6.11 10.03
C HIS A 32 0.36 5.71 11.43
N ARG A 33 -0.27 4.70 12.03
CA ARG A 33 0.03 4.28 13.40
C ARG A 33 1.17 3.27 13.36
N ARG A 34 2.35 3.64 13.86
CA ARG A 34 3.51 2.75 13.93
C ARG A 34 3.20 1.39 14.56
N VAL A 35 2.37 1.37 15.61
CA VAL A 35 1.93 0.13 16.29
C VAL A 35 1.16 -0.78 15.33
N TYR A 36 0.30 -0.22 14.49
CA TYR A 36 -0.43 -0.97 13.47
C TYR A 36 0.52 -1.54 12.40
N VAL A 37 1.45 -0.73 11.88
CA VAL A 37 2.43 -1.20 10.88
C VAL A 37 3.26 -2.36 11.43
N LYS A 38 3.72 -2.27 12.68
CA LYS A 38 4.43 -3.37 13.36
C LYS A 38 3.60 -4.64 13.44
N ALA A 39 2.34 -4.53 13.89
CA ALA A 39 1.45 -5.69 13.99
C ALA A 39 1.15 -6.30 12.61
N TRP A 40 0.99 -5.47 11.59
CA TRP A 40 0.79 -5.91 10.20
C TRP A 40 2.00 -6.68 9.68
N VAL A 41 3.23 -6.17 9.88
CA VAL A 41 4.48 -6.85 9.47
C VAL A 41 4.63 -8.20 10.18
N GLN A 42 4.39 -8.25 11.49
CA GLN A 42 4.42 -9.50 12.25
C GLN A 42 3.37 -10.51 11.76
N HIS A 43 2.20 -10.03 11.32
CA HIS A 43 1.20 -10.91 10.71
C HIS A 43 1.67 -11.42 9.34
N ALA A 44 2.18 -10.55 8.48
CA ALA A 44 2.70 -10.91 7.17
C ALA A 44 3.82 -11.96 7.25
N ILE A 45 4.80 -11.75 8.13
CA ILE A 45 5.90 -12.71 8.34
C ILE A 45 5.36 -14.05 8.84
N ARG A 46 4.37 -14.07 9.74
CA ARG A 46 3.75 -15.33 10.20
C ARG A 46 2.98 -16.06 9.10
N THR A 47 2.34 -15.33 8.18
CA THR A 47 1.59 -15.92 7.08
C THR A 47 2.52 -16.49 6.01
N VAL A 48 3.56 -15.75 5.64
CA VAL A 48 4.49 -16.13 4.55
C VAL A 48 5.63 -17.03 5.06
N GLN A 49 5.92 -17.01 6.37
CA GLN A 49 7.02 -17.73 7.03
C GLN A 49 8.44 -17.39 6.53
N CYS A 50 8.58 -16.41 5.63
CA CYS A 50 9.87 -15.95 5.11
C CYS A 50 9.90 -14.41 5.02
N VAL A 51 10.82 -13.77 5.75
CA VAL A 51 10.92 -12.30 5.79
C VAL A 51 11.42 -11.70 4.46
N HIS A 52 12.34 -12.38 3.77
CA HIS A 52 12.83 -11.96 2.45
C HIS A 52 11.72 -11.96 1.41
N GLU A 53 10.85 -12.97 1.46
CA GLU A 53 9.69 -13.04 0.58
C GLU A 53 8.68 -11.94 0.90
N VAL A 54 8.45 -11.62 2.19
CA VAL A 54 7.62 -10.48 2.59
C VAL A 54 8.20 -9.17 2.06
N ILE A 55 9.51 -8.97 2.11
CA ILE A 55 10.18 -7.78 1.55
C ILE A 55 9.94 -7.69 0.04
N ASN A 56 10.18 -8.76 -0.70
CA ASN A 56 9.97 -8.78 -2.16
C ASN A 56 8.51 -8.49 -2.53
N ARG A 57 7.56 -9.09 -1.80
CA ARG A 57 6.13 -8.85 -2.02
C ARG A 57 5.74 -7.41 -1.64
N LEU A 58 6.31 -6.83 -0.59
CA LEU A 58 6.13 -5.42 -0.23
C LEU A 58 6.64 -4.47 -1.32
N GLN A 59 7.83 -4.72 -1.87
CA GLN A 59 8.39 -3.93 -2.97
C GLN A 59 7.52 -4.01 -4.23
N LEU A 60 7.02 -5.22 -4.56
CA LEU A 60 6.11 -5.39 -5.68
C LEU A 60 4.80 -4.63 -5.45
N MET A 61 4.22 -4.72 -4.25
CA MET A 61 3.04 -3.93 -3.88
C MET A 61 3.32 -2.44 -4.06
N GLN A 62 4.43 -1.94 -3.53
CA GLN A 62 4.79 -0.53 -3.64
C GLN A 62 4.82 -0.09 -5.11
N ALA A 63 5.51 -0.82 -5.99
CA ALA A 63 5.55 -0.51 -7.42
C ALA A 63 4.16 -0.48 -8.08
N ILE A 64 3.26 -1.40 -7.71
CA ILE A 64 1.88 -1.42 -8.21
C ILE A 64 1.10 -0.19 -7.74
N TYR A 65 1.20 0.15 -6.46
CA TYR A 65 0.54 1.33 -5.90
C TYR A 65 1.08 2.63 -6.52
N GLU A 66 2.39 2.69 -6.74
CA GLU A 66 3.04 3.80 -7.43
C GLU A 66 2.53 3.98 -8.86
N GLY A 67 2.47 2.88 -9.62
CA GLY A 67 1.92 2.87 -10.98
C GLY A 67 0.44 3.29 -11.02
N ILE A 68 -0.37 2.82 -10.07
CA ILE A 68 -1.78 3.24 -9.95
C ILE A 68 -1.89 4.72 -9.61
N GLY A 69 -1.10 5.21 -8.65
CA GLY A 69 -1.07 6.63 -8.31
C GLY A 69 -0.69 7.51 -9.49
N GLY A 70 0.34 7.12 -10.25
CA GLY A 70 0.75 7.79 -11.49
C GLY A 70 -0.38 7.82 -12.52
N LEU A 71 -1.08 6.70 -12.73
CA LEU A 71 -2.22 6.62 -13.64
C LEU A 71 -3.37 7.55 -13.20
N MET A 72 -3.70 7.57 -11.91
CA MET A 72 -4.74 8.45 -11.37
C MET A 72 -4.42 9.93 -11.58
N LEU A 73 -3.14 10.31 -11.41
CA LEU A 73 -2.68 11.67 -11.68
C LEU A 73 -2.74 12.02 -13.17
N HIS A 74 -2.31 11.10 -14.03
CA HIS A 74 -2.39 11.25 -15.48
C HIS A 74 -3.85 11.45 -15.95
N GLU A 75 -4.76 10.58 -15.51
CA GLU A 75 -6.19 10.69 -15.83
C GLU A 75 -6.82 11.99 -15.32
N LEU A 76 -6.42 12.45 -14.12
CA LEU A 76 -6.88 13.72 -13.58
C LEU A 76 -6.37 14.92 -14.39
N GLY A 77 -5.13 14.84 -14.87
CA GLY A 77 -4.52 15.84 -15.75
C GLY A 77 -5.30 16.01 -17.04
N ALA A 78 -5.63 14.89 -17.70
CA ALA A 78 -6.36 14.85 -18.97
C ALA A 78 -7.85 15.21 -18.87
N ARG A 79 -8.47 15.09 -17.69
CA ARG A 79 -9.90 15.43 -17.53
C ARG A 79 -10.16 16.93 -17.64
N GLU A 80 -11.14 17.30 -18.46
CA GLU A 80 -11.73 18.64 -18.45
C GLU A 80 -12.56 18.83 -17.18
N MET A 81 -12.13 19.75 -16.31
CA MET A 81 -12.83 20.09 -15.08
C MET A 81 -12.38 21.45 -14.55
N PRO A 82 -13.22 22.14 -13.75
CA PRO A 82 -12.84 23.41 -13.12
C PRO A 82 -11.55 23.27 -12.30
N ALA A 83 -10.64 24.24 -12.43
CA ALA A 83 -9.31 24.22 -11.80
C ALA A 83 -9.37 23.97 -10.29
N ARG A 84 -10.36 24.55 -9.59
CA ARG A 84 -10.58 24.33 -8.15
C ARG A 84 -10.87 22.86 -7.82
N LYS A 85 -11.72 22.20 -8.60
CA LYS A 85 -12.03 20.77 -8.40
C LYS A 85 -10.82 19.90 -8.71
N LYS A 86 -10.09 20.22 -9.78
CA LYS A 86 -8.84 19.52 -10.15
C LYS A 86 -7.82 19.57 -9.02
N ARG A 87 -7.56 20.76 -8.45
CA ARG A 87 -6.64 20.94 -7.31
C ARG A 87 -7.04 20.12 -6.08
N ILE A 88 -8.32 20.09 -5.73
CA ILE A 88 -8.82 19.30 -4.58
C ILE A 88 -8.60 17.80 -4.81
N MET A 89 -8.92 17.31 -6.00
CA MET A 89 -8.71 15.91 -6.35
C MET A 89 -7.24 15.55 -6.35
N TRP A 90 -6.39 16.43 -6.89
CA TRP A 90 -4.94 16.24 -6.90
C TRP A 90 -4.39 16.13 -5.48
N GLY A 91 -4.80 17.01 -4.57
CA GLY A 91 -4.42 16.94 -3.16
C GLY A 91 -4.88 15.66 -2.46
N LYS A 92 -6.05 15.11 -2.83
CA LYS A 92 -6.51 13.81 -2.30
C LYS A 92 -5.66 12.65 -2.80
N ILE A 93 -5.31 12.64 -4.08
CA ILE A 93 -4.46 11.60 -4.68
C ILE A 93 -3.06 11.66 -4.07
N ASN A 94 -2.46 12.85 -3.98
CA ASN A 94 -1.13 13.01 -3.40
C ASN A 94 -1.08 12.61 -1.92
N ARG A 95 -2.13 12.92 -1.15
CA ARG A 95 -2.21 12.46 0.24
C ARG A 95 -2.29 10.94 0.31
N TRP A 96 -3.22 10.34 -0.44
CA TRP A 96 -3.32 8.89 -0.54
C TRP A 96 -1.97 8.26 -0.92
N PHE A 97 -1.28 8.82 -1.91
CA PHE A 97 0.03 8.37 -2.37
C PHE A 97 1.11 8.43 -1.27
N ALA A 98 1.23 9.59 -0.60
CA ALA A 98 2.19 9.79 0.47
C ALA A 98 1.94 8.83 1.65
N ASP A 99 0.68 8.59 1.99
CA ASP A 99 0.33 7.72 3.10
C ASP A 99 0.77 6.26 2.84
N TYR A 100 0.62 5.77 1.61
CA TYR A 100 1.07 4.43 1.21
C TYR A 100 2.59 4.33 1.13
N ILE A 101 3.29 5.35 0.62
CA ILE A 101 4.76 5.38 0.61
C ILE A 101 5.30 5.22 2.03
N VAL A 102 4.81 6.04 2.97
CA VAL A 102 5.25 6.00 4.37
C VAL A 102 4.98 4.63 4.99
N PHE A 103 3.84 4.00 4.66
CA PHE A 103 3.54 2.65 5.11
C PHE A 103 4.55 1.63 4.57
N PHE A 104 4.82 1.63 3.27
CA PHE A 104 5.74 0.67 2.64
C PHE A 104 7.17 0.84 3.13
N GLU A 105 7.67 2.07 3.27
CA GLU A 105 8.99 2.36 3.83
C GLU A 105 9.10 1.86 5.28
N SER A 106 8.08 2.16 6.09
CA SER A 106 8.04 1.72 7.50
C SER A 106 7.97 0.20 7.62
N ALA A 107 7.13 -0.45 6.81
CA ALA A 107 6.98 -1.90 6.82
C ALA A 107 8.27 -2.59 6.38
N THR A 108 8.89 -2.10 5.30
CA THR A 108 10.16 -2.62 4.78
C THR A 108 11.28 -2.46 5.79
N SER A 109 11.40 -1.29 6.44
CA SER A 109 12.37 -1.06 7.52
C SER A 109 12.18 -2.04 8.69
N LEU A 110 10.93 -2.30 9.09
CA LEU A 110 10.61 -3.28 10.14
C LEU A 110 10.95 -4.72 9.73
N CYS A 111 10.76 -5.08 8.46
CA CYS A 111 11.19 -6.37 7.94
C CYS A 111 12.72 -6.52 7.99
N TYR A 112 13.48 -5.50 7.58
CA TYR A 112 14.95 -5.52 7.70
C TYR A 112 15.41 -5.63 9.15
N GLY A 113 14.73 -4.95 10.09
CA GLY A 113 14.98 -5.10 11.53
C GLY A 113 14.62 -6.49 12.08
N ALA A 114 13.87 -7.31 11.34
CA ALA A 114 13.50 -8.68 11.68
C ALA A 114 14.26 -9.73 10.85
N CYS A 115 15.25 -9.32 10.05
CA CYS A 115 15.92 -10.21 9.09
C CYS A 115 16.73 -11.34 9.74
N GLU A 116 17.12 -11.18 11.01
CA GLU A 116 17.75 -12.22 11.83
C GLU A 116 16.79 -13.39 12.18
N VAL A 117 15.49 -13.26 11.87
CA VAL A 117 14.42 -14.24 12.17
C VAL A 117 14.02 -15.03 10.90
N CYS A 118 14.97 -15.34 10.02
CA CYS A 118 14.76 -16.45 9.09
C CYS A 118 14.81 -17.73 9.90
N VAL A 119 13.63 -18.17 10.36
CA VAL A 119 13.47 -19.45 11.05
C VAL A 119 14.08 -20.52 10.17
N HIS A 120 15.15 -21.15 10.65
CA HIS A 120 15.70 -22.35 10.06
C HIS A 120 14.54 -23.28 9.73
N GLY A 121 14.36 -23.58 8.44
CA GLY A 121 13.52 -24.68 8.00
C GLY A 121 13.98 -25.92 8.77
N THR A 122 13.07 -26.45 9.57
CA THR A 122 13.14 -27.85 10.04
C THR A 122 12.36 -28.68 9.04
#